data_AF-A0A7X7DVR7-F1
#
_entry.id   AF-A0A7X7DVR7-F1
#
_cell.length_a   1.000
_cell.length_b   1.000
_cell.length_c   1.000
_cell.angle_alpha   90.00
_cell.angle_beta   90.00
_cell.angle_gamma   90.00
#
_symmetry.space_group_name_H-M   'P 1'
#
loop_
_entity.id
_entity.type
_entity.pdbx_description
1 polymer ?
#
loop_
_entity_poly.entity_id
_entity_poly.type
_entity_poly.pdbx_seq_one_letter_code
_entity_poly.pdbx_strand_id
1 'polypeptide(L)'
;LFGLKKMMELFGQEIGVEETPALFSSPGYLALSRNLLSTSSGPTECFRIYGFGPVDDEGFGVRYLMFPDKLVFTMTSRTVMEHRLLAFRERLSENLEKIAALLSE
;
A
#
# COMPACT_ATOMS: atom_id res chain seq x y z
N LEU A 1 -12.00 5.85 10.75
CA LEU A 1 -12.10 4.71 11.71
C LEU A 1 -10.98 4.68 12.75
N PHE A 2 -9.71 4.92 12.39
CA PHE A 2 -8.60 4.93 13.35
C PHE A 2 -8.85 5.84 14.58
N GLY A 3 -9.27 7.09 14.35
CA GLY A 3 -9.59 8.02 15.45
C GLY A 3 -10.66 7.48 16.41
N LEU A 4 -11.74 6.89 15.88
CA LEU A 4 -12.79 6.27 16.70
C LEU A 4 -12.26 5.08 17.51
N LYS A 5 -11.43 4.21 16.90
CA LYS A 5 -10.77 3.10 17.60
C LYS A 5 -9.89 3.62 18.74
N LYS A 6 -9.13 4.70 18.50
CA LYS A 6 -8.28 5.33 19.52
C LYS A 6 -9.08 6.00 20.63
N MET A 7 -10.18 6.68 20.30
CA MET A 7 -11.06 7.28 21.31
C MET A 7 -11.66 6.20 22.23
N MET A 8 -12.08 5.07 21.68
CA MET A 8 -12.54 3.93 22.47
C MET A 8 -11.40 3.32 23.32
N GLU A 9 -10.23 3.06 22.73
CA GLU A 9 -9.09 2.47 23.45
C GLU A 9 -8.59 3.36 24.60
N LEU A 10 -8.63 4.68 24.42
CA LEU A 10 -8.09 5.64 25.39
C LEU A 10 -9.14 6.14 26.39
N PHE A 11 -10.39 6.33 25.97
CA PHE A 11 -11.44 7.01 26.76
C PHE A 11 -12.72 6.19 26.89
N GLY A 12 -12.73 4.91 26.48
CA GLY A 12 -13.94 4.08 26.39
C GLY A 12 -14.78 4.07 27.68
N GLN A 13 -14.13 3.92 28.83
CA GLN A 13 -14.81 3.95 30.14
C GLN A 13 -15.47 5.31 30.44
N GLU A 14 -14.82 6.42 30.09
CA GLU A 14 -15.33 7.77 30.34
C GLU A 14 -16.54 8.12 29.45
N ILE A 15 -16.58 7.56 28.23
CA ILE A 15 -17.62 7.84 27.24
C ILE A 15 -18.70 6.74 27.18
N GLY A 16 -18.72 5.81 28.14
CA GLY A 16 -19.74 4.75 28.24
C GLY A 16 -19.62 3.65 27.18
N VAL A 17 -18.43 3.42 26.62
CA VAL A 17 -18.12 2.32 25.71
C VAL A 17 -17.32 1.27 26.48
N GLU A 18 -18.04 0.29 27.04
CA GLU A 18 -17.46 -0.76 27.89
C GLU A 18 -16.85 -1.92 27.09
N GLU A 19 -17.41 -2.21 25.91
CA GLU A 19 -16.96 -3.30 25.03
C GLU A 19 -16.48 -2.77 23.69
N THR A 20 -15.56 -3.51 23.04
CA THR A 20 -15.10 -3.17 21.69
C THR A 20 -16.26 -3.36 20.69
N PRO A 21 -16.67 -2.32 19.94
CA PRO A 21 -17.70 -2.47 18.92
C PRO A 21 -17.33 -3.56 17.91
N ALA A 22 -18.29 -4.42 17.58
CA ALA A 22 -18.12 -5.55 16.66
C ALA A 22 -17.56 -5.15 15.29
N LEU A 23 -17.70 -3.88 14.89
CA LEU A 23 -17.07 -3.32 13.69
C LEU A 23 -15.55 -3.57 13.67
N PHE A 24 -14.84 -3.36 14.78
CA PHE A 24 -13.38 -3.44 14.83
C PHE A 24 -12.83 -4.87 14.83
N SER A 25 -13.68 -5.88 15.02
CA SER A 25 -13.36 -7.29 14.86
C SER A 25 -14.04 -7.91 13.62
N SER A 26 -14.79 -7.13 12.85
CA SER A 26 -15.49 -7.62 11.67
C SER A 26 -14.49 -8.06 10.58
N PRO A 27 -14.81 -9.11 9.80
CA PRO A 27 -13.94 -9.55 8.70
C PRO A 27 -13.62 -8.42 7.70
N GLY A 28 -14.59 -7.55 7.42
CA GLY A 28 -14.39 -6.41 6.51
C GLY A 28 -13.39 -5.38 7.06
N TYR A 29 -13.47 -5.07 8.35
CA TYR A 29 -12.50 -4.15 8.97
C TYR A 29 -11.09 -4.76 8.99
N LEU A 30 -10.97 -6.05 9.31
CA LEU A 30 -9.68 -6.76 9.29
C LEU A 30 -9.09 -6.78 7.88
N ALA A 31 -9.89 -7.01 6.84
CA ALA A 31 -9.45 -6.96 5.46
C ALA A 31 -8.98 -5.56 5.04
N LEU A 32 -9.77 -4.51 5.34
CA LEU A 32 -9.46 -3.13 4.96
C LEU A 32 -8.31 -2.51 5.76
N SER A 33 -8.00 -3.05 6.95
CA SER A 33 -6.89 -2.57 7.77
C SER A 33 -5.54 -3.18 7.38
N ARG A 34 -5.54 -4.21 6.53
CA ARG A 34 -4.31 -4.71 5.89
C ARG A 34 -3.96 -3.86 4.67
N ASN A 35 -2.67 -3.61 4.51
CA ASN A 35 -2.13 -2.91 3.35
C ASN A 35 -1.06 -3.75 2.66
N LEU A 36 -1.53 -4.75 1.91
CA LEU A 36 -0.68 -5.67 1.15
C LEU A 36 0.06 -4.98 -0.01
N LEU A 37 -0.45 -3.86 -0.50
CA LEU A 37 0.17 -3.08 -1.57
C LEU A 37 0.24 -1.62 -1.16
N SER A 38 1.28 -1.26 -0.43
CA SER A 38 1.50 0.10 0.03
C SER A 38 2.19 0.91 -1.05
N THR A 39 1.42 1.78 -1.71
CA THR A 39 1.92 2.59 -2.83
C THR A 39 2.02 4.05 -2.47
N SER A 40 2.96 4.77 -3.07
CA SER A 40 2.93 6.22 -3.02
C SER A 40 3.71 6.83 -4.20
N SER A 41 3.27 7.99 -4.69
CA SER A 41 3.99 8.81 -5.67
C SER A 41 4.55 10.09 -5.05
N GLY A 42 5.45 10.77 -5.74
CA GLY A 42 5.92 12.08 -5.29
C GLY A 42 6.70 12.87 -6.31
N PRO A 43 7.23 14.03 -5.90
CA PRO A 43 7.86 14.97 -6.81
C PRO A 43 9.17 14.41 -7.37
N THR A 44 9.43 14.75 -8.63
CA THR A 44 10.66 14.39 -9.34
C THR A 44 11.73 15.48 -9.28
N GLU A 45 11.41 16.66 -8.72
CA GLU A 45 12.34 17.78 -8.59
C GLU A 45 13.46 17.51 -7.59
N CYS A 46 13.15 16.78 -6.50
CA CYS A 46 14.08 16.54 -5.39
C CYS A 46 14.70 15.14 -5.40
N PHE A 47 14.08 14.17 -6.08
CA PHE A 47 14.47 12.76 -5.96
C PHE A 47 14.47 12.05 -7.30
N ARG A 48 15.52 11.27 -7.55
CA ARG A 48 15.62 10.37 -8.71
C ARG A 48 15.22 8.93 -8.38
N ILE A 49 15.53 8.48 -7.16
CA ILE A 49 15.20 7.16 -6.61
C ILE A 49 15.00 7.32 -5.11
N TYR A 50 13.96 6.70 -4.56
CA TYR A 50 13.73 6.51 -3.13
C TYR A 50 12.64 5.47 -2.94
N GLY A 51 12.55 4.90 -1.74
CA GLY A 51 11.59 3.86 -1.45
C GLY A 51 11.43 3.65 0.04
N PHE A 52 10.56 2.70 0.38
CA PHE A 52 10.25 2.27 1.72
C PHE A 52 10.01 0.75 1.70
N GLY A 53 10.18 0.10 2.86
CA GLY A 53 9.85 -1.31 3.02
C GLY A 53 8.33 -1.56 3.02
N PRO A 54 7.89 -2.82 2.89
CA PRO A 54 6.48 -3.16 3.04
C PRO A 54 5.98 -2.86 4.46
N VAL A 55 4.70 -2.50 4.59
CA VAL A 55 4.03 -2.21 5.87
C VAL A 55 3.26 -3.41 6.43
N ASP A 56 3.18 -4.48 5.64
CA ASP A 56 2.58 -5.76 5.97
C ASP A 56 3.60 -6.86 5.61
N ASP A 57 3.72 -7.89 6.44
CA ASP A 57 4.74 -8.94 6.23
C ASP A 57 4.47 -9.81 5.01
N GLU A 58 3.22 -9.85 4.54
CA GLU A 58 2.81 -10.50 3.30
C GLU A 58 2.61 -9.49 2.15
N GLY A 59 3.12 -8.27 2.30
CA GLY A 59 2.89 -7.16 1.37
C GLY A 59 4.11 -6.66 0.61
N PHE A 60 3.88 -5.59 -0.15
CA PHE A 60 4.84 -4.90 -0.98
C PHE A 60 4.85 -3.39 -0.69
N GLY A 61 6.03 -2.80 -0.67
CA GLY A 61 6.21 -1.35 -0.73
C GLY A 61 6.52 -0.92 -2.17
N VAL A 62 5.72 -0.02 -2.75
CA VAL A 62 5.89 0.43 -4.14
C VAL A 62 5.93 1.94 -4.20
N ARG A 63 7.13 2.48 -4.42
CA ARG A 63 7.30 3.88 -4.81
C ARG A 63 7.32 3.99 -6.32
N TYR A 64 6.67 5.00 -6.87
CA TYR A 64 6.79 5.33 -8.28
C TYR A 64 6.97 6.83 -8.50
N LEU A 65 7.77 7.17 -9.49
CA LEU A 65 8.05 8.53 -9.95
C LEU A 65 7.73 8.66 -11.43
N MET A 66 7.07 9.75 -11.77
CA MET A 66 6.65 10.07 -13.14
C MET A 66 7.51 11.21 -13.67
N PHE A 67 8.40 10.87 -14.59
CA PHE A 67 9.15 11.83 -15.40
C PHE A 67 8.46 11.99 -16.77
N PRO A 68 8.77 13.05 -17.53
CA PRO A 68 8.17 13.25 -18.85
C PRO A 68 8.36 12.07 -19.82
N ASP A 69 9.47 11.34 -19.71
CA ASP A 69 9.89 10.29 -20.64
C ASP A 69 9.95 8.88 -20.03
N LYS A 70 9.68 8.74 -18.72
CA LYS A 70 9.80 7.45 -18.03
C LYS A 70 9.06 7.38 -16.71
N LEU A 71 8.77 6.15 -16.31
CA LEU A 71 8.33 5.78 -14.97
C LEU A 71 9.49 5.10 -14.24
N VAL A 72 9.76 5.51 -13.00
CA VAL A 72 10.75 4.86 -12.14
C VAL A 72 10.05 4.24 -10.95
N PHE A 73 10.14 2.91 -10.83
CA PHE A 73 9.58 2.16 -9.72
C PHE A 73 10.68 1.70 -8.76
N THR A 74 10.47 1.89 -7.46
CA THR A 74 11.24 1.23 -6.40
C THR A 74 10.29 0.31 -5.65
N MET A 75 10.48 -1.00 -5.81
CA MET A 75 9.59 -2.03 -5.27
C MET A 75 10.35 -2.86 -4.23
N THR A 76 9.71 -3.10 -3.09
CA THR A 76 10.30 -3.82 -1.95
C THR A 76 9.35 -4.88 -1.42
N SER A 77 9.90 -5.93 -0.83
CA SER A 77 9.17 -6.97 -0.10
C SER A 77 10.02 -7.48 1.06
N ARG A 78 9.44 -8.34 1.91
CA ARG A 78 10.26 -9.22 2.76
C ARG A 78 11.04 -10.20 1.89
N THR A 79 12.20 -10.66 2.37
CA THR A 79 13.07 -11.60 1.63
C THR A 79 12.33 -12.89 1.26
N VAL A 80 11.48 -13.42 2.14
CA VAL A 80 10.67 -14.62 1.88
C VAL A 80 9.70 -14.47 0.70
N MET A 81 9.41 -13.22 0.29
CA MET A 81 8.50 -12.88 -0.81
C MET A 81 9.21 -12.49 -2.11
N GLU A 82 10.55 -12.59 -2.19
CA GLU A 82 11.32 -12.13 -3.35
C GLU A 82 10.78 -12.67 -4.69
N HIS A 83 10.46 -13.96 -4.76
CA HIS A 83 9.87 -14.59 -5.95
C HIS A 83 8.58 -13.90 -6.41
N ARG A 84 7.73 -13.46 -5.47
CA ARG A 84 6.48 -12.75 -5.77
C ARG A 84 6.75 -11.31 -6.20
N LEU A 85 7.73 -10.66 -5.60
CA LEU A 85 8.14 -9.30 -5.98
C LEU A 85 8.65 -9.28 -7.43
N LEU A 86 9.47 -10.27 -7.81
CA LEU A 86 9.95 -10.41 -9.19
C LEU A 86 8.79 -10.66 -10.15
N ALA A 87 7.89 -11.59 -9.83
CA ALA A 87 6.70 -11.85 -10.66
C ALA A 87 5.81 -10.61 -10.79
N PHE A 88 5.64 -9.84 -9.70
CA PHE A 88 4.87 -8.60 -9.71
C PHE A 88 5.53 -7.55 -10.60
N ARG A 89 6.86 -7.37 -10.54
CA ARG A 89 7.59 -6.45 -11.41
C ARG A 89 7.37 -6.76 -12.89
N GLU A 90 7.53 -8.01 -13.30
CA GLU A 90 7.31 -8.42 -14.70
C GLU A 90 5.87 -8.11 -15.13
N ARG A 91 4.90 -8.51 -14.31
CA ARG A 91 3.48 -8.30 -14.62
C ARG A 91 3.11 -6.83 -14.67
N LEU A 92 3.72 -5.99 -13.84
CA LEU A 92 3.51 -4.55 -13.85
C LEU A 92 4.00 -3.95 -15.17
N SER A 93 5.22 -4.30 -15.60
CA SER A 93 5.77 -3.83 -16.88
C SER A 93 4.89 -4.23 -18.06
N GLU A 94 4.53 -5.51 -18.16
CA GLU A 94 3.67 -6.03 -19.22
C GLU A 94 2.31 -5.31 -19.29
N ASN A 95 1.69 -5.01 -18.14
CA ASN A 95 0.40 -4.34 -18.12
C ASN A 95 0.50 -2.85 -18.44
N LEU A 96 1.58 -2.17 -18.05
CA LEU A 96 1.81 -0.77 -18.44
C LEU A 96 1.96 -0.63 -19.95
N GLU A 97 2.70 -1.53 -20.59
CA GLU A 97 2.84 -1.57 -22.05
C GLU A 97 1.50 -1.84 -22.74
N LYS A 98 0.70 -2.78 -22.22
CA LYS A 98 -0.65 -3.06 -22.74
C LYS A 98 -1.57 -1.84 -22.63
N ILE A 99 -1.54 -1.14 -21.48
CA ILE A 99 -2.34 0.08 -21.29
C ILE A 99 -1.87 1.17 -22.29
N ALA A 100 -0.57 1.34 -22.49
CA ALA A 100 -0.05 2.31 -23.45
C ALA A 100 -0.48 1.99 -24.90
N ALA A 101 -0.47 0.71 -25.27
CA ALA A 101 -0.95 0.26 -26.58
C ALA A 101 -2.44 0.56 -26.78
N LEU A 102 -3.28 0.26 -25.78
CA LEU A 102 -4.72 0.55 -25.82
C LEU A 102 -5.06 2.04 -25.94
N LEU A 103 -4.19 2.93 -25.45
CA LEU A 103 -4.37 4.38 -25.56
C LEU A 103 -3.88 4.96 -26.89
N SER A 104 -3.20 4.15 -27.71
CA SER A 104 -2.67 4.56 -29.02
C SER A 104 -3.56 4.14 -30.19
N GLU A 105 -4.69 3.46 -29.91
CA GLU A 105 -5.78 3.16 -30.84
C GLU A 105 -6.80 4.31 -30.91
#